data_AF-A0A930TBA9-F1
#
_entry.id   AF-A0A930TBA9-F1
#
_cell.length_a   1.000
_cell.length_b   1.000
_cell.length_c   1.000
_cell.angle_alpha   90.00
_cell.angle_beta   90.00
_cell.angle_gamma   90.00
#
_symmetry.space_group_name_H-M   'P 1'
#
loop_
_entity.id
_entity.type
_entity.pdbx_description
1 polymer ?
#
loop_
_entity_poly.entity_id
_entity_poly.type
_entity_poly.pdbx_seq_one_letter_code
_entity_poly.pdbx_strand_id
1 'polypeptide(L)'
;MNFSQALDKTLDKYGITAKWLSEQTGVSQQMISGFRRGQQRIYSDSLERLLAGLPSEAKNYLLCQIGEVDTGKIDIRSLVLSATPSEKAEILNTLANWVLLSKEEAQSVELVKAG
;
A
#
# COMPACT_ATOMS: atom_id res chain seq x y z
N MET A 1 14.80 -0.44 -3.07
CA MET A 1 14.52 -1.38 -1.95
C MET A 1 14.46 -2.79 -2.51
N ASN A 2 14.92 -3.83 -1.79
CA ASN A 2 14.78 -5.21 -2.30
C ASN A 2 13.45 -5.86 -1.86
N PHE A 3 13.06 -6.97 -2.49
CA PHE A 3 11.80 -7.66 -2.19
C PHE A 3 11.65 -8.09 -0.73
N SER A 4 12.74 -8.53 -0.09
CA SER A 4 12.75 -8.95 1.31
C SER A 4 12.36 -7.79 2.24
N GLN A 5 13.02 -6.65 2.08
CA GLN A 5 12.74 -5.41 2.83
C GLN A 5 11.34 -4.87 2.54
N ALA A 6 10.92 -4.90 1.26
CA ALA A 6 9.59 -4.44 0.86
C ALA A 6 8.49 -5.31 1.46
N LEU A 7 8.66 -6.64 1.46
CA LEU A 7 7.72 -7.56 2.08
C LEU A 7 7.67 -7.34 3.59
N ASP A 8 8.81 -7.26 4.27
CA ASP A 8 8.88 -7.03 5.71
C ASP A 8 8.10 -5.77 6.12
N LYS A 9 8.39 -4.65 5.47
CA LYS A 9 7.70 -3.37 5.68
C LYS A 9 6.20 -3.44 5.37
N THR A 10 5.82 -4.19 4.33
CA THR A 10 4.41 -4.40 3.97
C THR A 10 3.68 -5.16 5.08
N LEU A 11 4.25 -6.29 5.52
CA LEU A 11 3.62 -7.12 6.54
C LEU A 11 3.45 -6.36 7.86
N ASP A 12 4.46 -5.58 8.26
CA ASP A 12 4.40 -4.76 9.46
C ASP A 12 3.33 -3.66 9.35
N LYS A 13 3.24 -2.97 8.20
CA LYS A 13 2.24 -1.92 7.97
C LYS A 13 0.80 -2.42 8.11
N TYR A 14 0.52 -3.63 7.63
CA TYR A 14 -0.83 -4.21 7.62
C TYR A 14 -1.08 -5.20 8.77
N GLY A 15 -0.15 -5.33 9.73
CA GLY A 15 -0.29 -6.26 10.85
C GLY A 15 -0.35 -7.74 10.43
N ILE A 16 0.21 -8.08 9.26
CA ILE A 16 0.16 -9.44 8.71
C ILE A 16 1.29 -10.28 9.30
N THR A 17 0.94 -11.35 10.01
CA THR A 17 1.95 -12.25 10.58
C THR A 17 2.45 -13.27 9.55
N ALA A 18 3.68 -13.76 9.73
CA ALA A 18 4.21 -14.85 8.90
C ALA A 18 3.38 -16.15 9.05
N LYS A 19 2.77 -16.36 10.23
CA LYS A 19 1.86 -17.49 10.47
C LYS A 19 0.61 -17.36 9.60
N TRP A 20 -0.06 -16.22 9.66
CA TRP A 20 -1.26 -15.96 8.85
C TRP A 20 -0.97 -16.14 7.36
N LEU A 21 0.13 -15.55 6.88
CA LEU A 21 0.48 -15.64 5.47
C LEU A 21 0.85 -17.07 5.06
N SER A 22 1.43 -17.85 5.97
CA SER A 22 1.69 -19.27 5.75
C SER A 22 0.39 -20.05 5.55
N GLU A 23 -0.63 -19.80 6.39
CA GLU A 23 -1.94 -20.43 6.28
C GLU A 23 -2.65 -20.08 4.96
N GLN A 24 -2.49 -18.84 4.46
CA GLN A 24 -3.11 -18.42 3.21
C GLN A 24 -2.43 -18.98 1.95
N THR A 25 -1.14 -19.33 2.03
CA THR A 25 -0.31 -19.54 0.83
C THR A 25 0.32 -20.93 0.76
N GLY A 26 0.31 -21.67 1.87
CA GLY A 26 1.02 -22.94 2.03
C GLY A 26 2.55 -22.80 2.07
N VAL A 27 3.10 -21.58 2.01
CA VAL A 27 4.53 -21.33 2.17
C VAL A 27 4.87 -21.40 3.65
N SER A 28 5.93 -22.11 4.05
CA SER A 28 6.21 -22.31 5.48
C SER A 28 6.51 -21.00 6.21
N GLN A 29 6.02 -20.88 7.45
CA GLN A 29 6.26 -19.71 8.30
C GLN A 29 7.77 -19.43 8.50
N GLN A 30 8.59 -20.48 8.57
CA GLN A 30 10.05 -20.37 8.66
C GLN A 30 10.64 -19.70 7.42
N MET A 31 10.22 -20.14 6.23
CA MET A 31 10.66 -19.54 4.97
C MET A 31 10.27 -18.06 4.87
N ILE A 32 9.02 -17.74 5.22
CA ILE A 32 8.54 -16.35 5.22
C ILE A 32 9.38 -15.50 6.20
N SER A 33 9.57 -15.99 7.42
CA SER A 33 10.32 -15.26 8.46
C SER A 33 11.79 -15.08 8.10
N GLY A 34 12.43 -16.11 7.55
CA GLY A 34 13.81 -16.06 7.09
C GLY A 34 13.97 -15.11 5.90
N PHE A 35 13.03 -15.14 4.96
CA PHE A 35 13.04 -14.24 3.80
C PHE A 35 12.85 -12.79 4.22
N ARG A 36 11.93 -12.47 5.13
CA ARG A 36 11.74 -11.12 5.69
C ARG A 36 13.03 -10.53 6.28
N ARG A 37 13.83 -11.36 6.96
CA ARG A 37 15.10 -10.94 7.58
C ARG A 37 16.30 -10.95 6.62
N GLY A 38 16.09 -11.31 5.35
CA GLY A 38 17.15 -11.49 4.36
C GLY A 38 18.06 -12.70 4.61
N GLN A 39 17.66 -13.62 5.49
CA GLN A 39 18.43 -14.80 5.89
C GLN A 39 18.14 -16.03 5.03
N GLN A 40 17.06 -15.99 4.25
CA GLN A 40 16.63 -17.10 3.40
C GLN A 40 16.29 -16.59 2.01
N ARG A 41 16.60 -17.37 0.97
CA ARG A 41 16.14 -17.12 -0.39
C ARG A 41 14.73 -17.68 -0.58
N ILE A 42 13.96 -17.03 -1.44
CA ILE A 42 12.66 -17.52 -1.88
C ILE A 42 12.69 -17.73 -3.40
N TYR A 43 12.08 -18.81 -3.86
CA TYR A 43 11.93 -19.12 -5.28
C TYR A 43 10.68 -18.45 -5.84
N SER A 44 10.62 -18.28 -7.16
CA SER A 44 9.55 -17.54 -7.84
C SER A 44 8.16 -18.13 -7.57
N ASP A 45 8.03 -19.46 -7.55
CA ASP A 45 6.77 -20.16 -7.26
C ASP A 45 6.23 -19.87 -5.85
N SER A 46 7.13 -19.76 -4.88
CA SER A 46 6.78 -19.43 -3.49
C SER A 46 6.47 -17.94 -3.38
N LEU A 47 7.22 -17.08 -4.09
CA LEU A 47 6.96 -15.65 -4.14
C LEU A 47 5.59 -15.34 -4.77
N GLU A 48 5.25 -15.99 -5.89
CA GLU A 48 3.95 -15.87 -6.54
C GLU A 48 2.81 -16.26 -5.59
N ARG A 49 2.97 -17.36 -4.86
CA ARG A 49 2.02 -17.78 -3.82
C ARG A 49 1.88 -16.74 -2.71
N LEU A 50 2.99 -16.18 -2.21
CA LEU A 50 2.94 -15.09 -1.23
C LEU A 50 2.18 -13.87 -1.78
N LEU A 51 2.46 -13.45 -3.01
CA LEU A 51 1.75 -12.35 -3.65
C LEU A 51 0.26 -12.67 -3.84
N ALA A 52 -0.09 -13.89 -4.18
CA ALA A 52 -1.49 -14.31 -4.34
C ALA A 52 -2.27 -14.24 -3.03
N GLY A 53 -1.67 -14.67 -1.90
CA GLY A 53 -2.31 -14.67 -0.59
C GLY A 53 -2.33 -13.33 0.17
N LEU A 54 -1.69 -12.28 -0.37
CA LEU A 54 -1.79 -10.95 0.22
C LEU A 54 -3.13 -10.28 -0.11
N PRO A 55 -3.73 -9.55 0.87
CA PRO A 55 -4.82 -8.63 0.59
C PRO A 55 -4.43 -7.60 -0.49
N SER A 56 -5.41 -7.15 -1.27
CA SER A 56 -5.19 -6.26 -2.43
C SER A 56 -4.39 -5.01 -2.06
N GLU A 57 -4.72 -4.37 -0.95
CA GLU A 57 -4.07 -3.14 -0.46
C GLU A 57 -2.61 -3.39 -0.05
N ALA A 58 -2.35 -4.54 0.59
CA ALA A 58 -1.01 -4.94 0.99
C ALA A 58 -0.14 -5.28 -0.22
N LYS A 59 -0.70 -6.00 -1.20
CA LYS A 59 -0.05 -6.36 -2.46
C LYS A 59 0.33 -5.10 -3.26
N ASN A 60 -0.61 -4.17 -3.42
CA ASN A 60 -0.36 -2.90 -4.10
C ASN A 60 0.75 -2.10 -3.41
N TYR A 61 0.69 -2.01 -2.07
CA TYR A 61 1.74 -1.33 -1.31
C TYR A 61 3.12 -1.96 -1.52
N LEU A 62 3.22 -3.29 -1.47
CA LEU A 62 4.45 -4.02 -1.72
C LEU A 62 5.02 -3.71 -3.12
N LEU A 63 4.17 -3.77 -4.15
CA LEU A 63 4.59 -3.49 -5.53
C LEU A 63 5.07 -2.04 -5.68
N CYS A 64 4.44 -1.07 -5.02
CA CYS A 64 4.92 0.30 -4.99
C CYS A 64 6.29 0.44 -4.31
N GLN A 65 6.56 -0.32 -3.24
CA GLN A 65 7.89 -0.29 -2.58
C GLN A 65 9.01 -0.84 -3.48
N ILE A 66 8.68 -1.77 -4.39
CA ILE A 66 9.65 -2.48 -5.23
C ILE A 66 9.82 -1.80 -6.58
N GLY A 67 8.72 -1.41 -7.22
CA GLY A 67 8.71 -0.88 -8.57
C GLY A 67 9.33 0.51 -8.70
N GLU A 68 9.89 1.07 -7.61
CA GLU A 68 10.35 2.46 -7.51
C GLU A 68 9.39 3.38 -8.26
N VAL A 69 8.09 3.19 -8.01
CA VAL A 69 7.03 3.87 -8.75
C VAL A 69 7.23 5.35 -8.47
N ASP A 70 7.79 6.04 -9.45
CA ASP A 70 8.01 7.47 -9.39
C ASP A 70 6.63 8.13 -9.47
N THR A 71 6.06 8.38 -8.30
CA THR A 71 4.76 9.04 -8.18
C THR A 71 4.78 10.44 -8.79
N GLY A 72 5.96 11.04 -8.99
CA GLY A 72 6.15 12.29 -9.72
C GLY A 72 6.01 12.15 -11.24
N LYS A 73 6.07 10.93 -11.77
CA LYS A 73 5.80 10.60 -13.18
C LYS A 73 4.39 10.08 -13.43
N ILE A 74 3.59 9.90 -12.39
CA ILE A 74 2.18 9.55 -12.55
C ILE A 74 1.45 10.78 -13.08
N ASP A 75 1.04 10.74 -14.35
CA ASP A 75 0.22 11.78 -14.94
C ASP A 75 -1.24 11.63 -14.47
N ILE A 76 -1.59 12.36 -13.42
CA ILE A 76 -2.95 12.42 -12.86
C ILE A 76 -3.97 12.78 -13.94
N ARG A 77 -3.61 13.64 -14.91
CA ARG A 77 -4.53 13.99 -16.00
C ARG A 77 -4.90 12.77 -16.82
N SER A 78 -3.91 11.99 -17.26
CA SER A 78 -4.16 10.75 -18.01
C SER A 78 -5.00 9.76 -17.21
N LEU A 79 -4.75 9.60 -15.91
CA LEU A 79 -5.56 8.72 -15.05
C LEU A 79 -7.02 9.17 -15.00
N VAL A 80 -7.27 10.44 -14.71
CA VAL A 80 -8.64 11.01 -14.66
C VAL A 80 -9.33 10.88 -16.00
N LEU A 81 -8.64 11.08 -17.13
CA LEU A 81 -9.23 10.94 -18.46
C LEU A 81 -9.63 9.48 -18.76
N SER A 82 -8.79 8.52 -18.35
CA SER A 82 -9.02 7.08 -18.56
C SER A 82 -10.07 6.45 -17.64
N ALA A 83 -10.40 7.11 -16.51
CA ALA A 83 -11.39 6.61 -15.56
C ALA A 83 -12.82 6.54 -16.15
N THR A 84 -13.62 5.61 -15.65
CA THR A 84 -15.05 5.51 -15.96
C THR A 84 -15.83 6.73 -15.45
N PRO A 85 -17.05 7.00 -15.96
CA PRO A 85 -17.88 8.09 -15.43
C PRO A 85 -18.14 7.98 -13.92
N SER A 86 -18.30 6.77 -13.38
CA SER A 86 -18.50 6.54 -11.94
C SER A 86 -17.25 6.90 -11.14
N GLU A 87 -16.09 6.43 -11.57
CA GLU A 87 -14.81 6.74 -10.91
C GLU A 87 -14.51 8.24 -10.99
N LYS A 88 -14.82 8.92 -12.10
CA LYS A 88 -14.70 10.38 -12.22
C LYS A 88 -15.55 11.11 -11.19
N ALA A 89 -16.80 10.68 -10.99
CA ALA A 89 -17.68 11.26 -9.98
C ALA A 89 -17.14 11.02 -8.55
N GLU A 90 -16.61 9.83 -8.29
CA GLU A 90 -15.97 9.49 -7.01
C GLU A 90 -14.72 10.34 -6.74
N ILE A 91 -13.87 10.52 -7.75
CA ILE A 91 -12.69 11.40 -7.68
C ILE A 91 -13.12 12.83 -7.32
N LEU A 92 -14.13 13.36 -8.01
CA LEU A 92 -14.64 14.71 -7.77
C LEU A 92 -15.19 14.87 -6.34
N ASN A 93 -15.98 13.90 -5.87
CA ASN A 93 -16.54 13.92 -4.51
C ASN A 93 -15.45 13.81 -3.45
N THR A 94 -14.45 12.96 -3.67
CA THR A 94 -13.32 12.79 -2.75
C THR A 94 -12.53 14.09 -2.61
N LEU A 95 -12.25 14.76 -3.73
CA LEU A 95 -11.56 16.06 -3.73
C LEU A 95 -12.39 17.15 -3.06
N ALA A 96 -13.70 17.19 -3.31
CA ALA A 96 -14.60 18.15 -2.67
C ALA A 96 -14.62 17.98 -1.14
N ASN A 97 -14.74 16.74 -0.67
CA ASN A 97 -14.73 16.41 0.76
C ASN A 97 -13.39 16.80 1.41
N TRP A 98 -12.27 16.52 0.74
CA TRP A 98 -10.94 16.87 1.27
C TRP A 98 -10.76 18.38 1.45
N VAL A 99 -11.23 19.20 0.51
CA VAL A 99 -11.16 20.67 0.60
C VAL A 99 -11.99 21.20 1.77
N LEU A 100 -13.16 20.62 2.04
CA LEU A 100 -14.00 21.01 3.17
C LEU A 100 -13.33 20.70 4.51
N LEU A 101 -12.82 19.48 4.67
CA LEU A 101 -12.11 19.07 5.88
C LEU A 101 -10.85 19.91 6.14
N SER A 102 -10.11 20.25 5.08
CA SER A 102 -8.92 21.09 5.17
C SER A 102 -9.22 22.52 5.65
N LYS A 103 -10.42 23.05 5.35
CA LYS A 103 -10.86 24.36 5.86
C LYS A 103 -11.19 24.33 7.35
N GLU A 104 -11.81 23.25 7.83
CA GLU A 104 -12.17 23.08 9.24
C GLU A 104 -10.92 22.96 10.13
N GLU A 105 -9.90 22.24 9.67
CA GLU A 105 -8.61 22.15 10.37
C GLU A 105 -7.90 23.51 10.43
N ALA A 106 -7.89 24.28 9.35
CA ALA A 106 -7.28 25.61 9.31
C ALA A 106 -7.98 26.61 10.27
N GLN A 107 -9.31 26.59 10.34
CA GLN A 107 -10.10 27.44 11.25
C GLN A 107 -9.89 27.07 12.72
N SER A 108 -9.77 25.78 13.02
CA SER A 108 -9.52 25.29 14.38
C SER A 108 -8.15 25.73 14.91
N VAL A 109 -7.14 25.77 14.04
CA VAL A 109 -5.77 26.22 14.40
C VAL A 109 -5.71 27.74 14.64
N GLU A 110 -6.50 28.55 13.94
CA GLU A 110 -6.55 30.00 14.17
C GLU A 110 -7.23 30.37 15.50
N LEU A 111 -8.28 29.65 15.89
CA LEU A 111 -8.98 29.86 17.16
C LEU A 111 -8.12 29.53 18.39
N VAL A 112 -7.24 28.53 18.30
CA VAL A 112 -6.29 28.18 19.38
C VAL A 112 -5.15 29.19 19.53
N LYS A 113 -4.81 29.95 18.47
CA LYS A 113 -3.75 30.97 18.52
C LYS A 113 -4.23 32.34 19.02
N ALA A 114 -5.55 32.55 19.07
CA ALA A 114 -6.17 33.82 19.43
C ALA A 114 -6.62 33.92 20.90
N GLY A 115 -6.46 32.85 21.70
CA GLY A 115 -6.74 32.80 23.14
C GLY A 115 -5.48 32.58 23.96
#